data_AF-E1U2R0-F1
#
_entry.id   AF-E1U2R0-F1
#
_cell.length_a   1.000
_cell.length_b   1.000
_cell.length_c   1.000
_cell.angle_alpha   90.00
_cell.angle_beta   90.00
_cell.angle_gamma   90.00
#
_symmetry.space_group_name_H-M   'P 1'
#
loop_
_entity.id
_entity.type
_entity.pdbx_description
1 polymer ?
#
loop_
_entity_poly.entity_id
_entity_poly.type
_entity_poly.pdbx_seq_one_letter_code
_entity_poly.pdbx_strand_id
1 'polypeptide(L)'
;VLIYVIALAPYLAKLLVAEKFQDAYIYAMIGAFIEFFRVITNLVYLVSQSEVKTKSTIMPYLIGFMMMVIGLYSIDVSRSPWIVPVILALSYLTTLSIMFYNMKKLLSIRFEFLNPAIASLLTLPLLVMHLLSITPTLFNSFLFSLLGGFYLLLIQYPFLKTKIKKMSAV
;
A
#
# COMPACT_ATOMS: atom_id res chain seq x y z
N VAL A 1 1.73 1.81 7.03
CA VAL A 1 0.71 0.74 6.88
C VAL A 1 1.21 -0.36 5.96
N LEU A 2 1.67 -0.07 4.73
CA LEU A 2 2.27 -1.04 3.81
C LEU A 2 3.27 -2.01 4.49
N ILE A 3 4.34 -1.46 5.08
CA ILE A 3 5.41 -2.25 5.73
C ILE A 3 4.87 -3.08 6.91
N TYR A 4 3.93 -2.52 7.69
CA TYR A 4 3.29 -3.22 8.79
C TYR A 4 2.49 -4.44 8.31
N VAL A 5 1.68 -4.29 7.26
CA VAL A 5 0.89 -5.41 6.72
C VAL A 5 1.81 -6.47 6.13
N ILE A 6 2.88 -6.08 5.42
CA ILE A 6 3.87 -7.02 4.88
C ILE A 6 4.57 -7.79 6.00
N ALA A 7 5.06 -7.08 7.03
CA ALA A 7 5.79 -7.69 8.13
C ALA A 7 4.94 -8.65 8.96
N LEU A 8 3.66 -8.32 9.17
CA LEU A 8 2.76 -9.09 10.01
C LEU A 8 1.77 -9.95 9.23
N ALA A 9 1.90 -10.06 7.90
CA ALA A 9 0.97 -10.82 7.06
C ALA A 9 0.70 -12.25 7.57
N PRO A 10 1.70 -13.04 8.01
CA PRO A 10 1.45 -14.40 8.52
C PRO A 10 0.60 -14.40 9.80
N TYR A 11 0.85 -13.46 10.71
CA TYR A 11 0.11 -13.31 11.96
C TYR A 11 -1.32 -12.79 11.70
N LEU A 12 -1.47 -11.81 10.81
CA LEU A 12 -2.77 -11.29 10.39
C LEU A 12 -3.60 -12.39 9.72
N ALA A 13 -2.99 -13.20 8.83
CA ALA A 13 -3.68 -14.32 8.19
C ALA A 13 -4.15 -15.38 9.20
N LYS A 14 -3.34 -15.69 10.22
CA LYS A 14 -3.73 -16.61 11.31
C LYS A 14 -4.95 -16.11 12.11
N LEU A 15 -5.08 -14.78 12.28
CA LEU A 15 -6.22 -14.19 13.00
C LEU A 15 -7.48 -14.06 12.14
N LEU A 16 -7.31 -13.71 10.87
CA LEU A 16 -8.41 -13.32 9.99
C LEU A 16 -8.97 -14.49 9.18
N VAL A 17 -8.21 -15.58 9.03
CA VAL A 17 -8.56 -16.67 8.13
C VAL A 17 -8.52 -18.02 8.85
N ALA A 18 -9.42 -18.92 8.45
CA ALA A 18 -9.46 -20.29 8.94
C ALA A 18 -8.15 -21.04 8.66
N GLU A 19 -7.86 -22.09 9.43
CA GLU A 19 -6.54 -22.71 9.43
C GLU A 19 -6.08 -23.26 8.08
N LYS A 20 -7.03 -23.75 7.28
CA LYS A 20 -6.82 -24.26 5.92
C LYS A 20 -6.32 -23.23 4.90
N PHE A 21 -6.29 -21.94 5.25
CA PHE A 21 -5.92 -20.84 4.36
C PHE A 21 -4.77 -19.99 4.89
N GLN A 22 -4.04 -20.45 5.90
CA GLN A 22 -2.94 -19.68 6.49
C GLN A 22 -1.85 -19.34 5.47
N ASP A 23 -1.61 -20.21 4.48
CA ASP A 23 -0.66 -19.97 3.38
C ASP A 23 -1.09 -18.83 2.44
N ALA A 24 -2.30 -18.29 2.59
CA ALA A 24 -2.79 -17.15 1.83
C ALA A 24 -2.21 -15.80 2.30
N TYR A 25 -1.29 -15.78 3.27
CA TYR A 25 -0.66 -14.53 3.73
C TYR A 25 0.08 -13.78 2.59
N ILE A 26 0.57 -14.49 1.57
CA ILE A 26 1.22 -13.88 0.41
C ILE A 26 0.28 -12.93 -0.35
N TYR A 27 -1.02 -13.26 -0.42
CA TYR A 27 -2.02 -12.40 -1.04
C TYR A 27 -2.23 -11.11 -0.25
N ALA A 28 -2.14 -11.17 1.08
CA ALA A 28 -2.22 -9.97 1.93
C ALA A 28 -0.99 -9.07 1.74
N MET A 29 0.21 -9.66 1.59
CA MET A 29 1.43 -8.89 1.29
C MET A 29 1.33 -8.14 -0.03
N ILE A 30 0.91 -8.82 -1.11
CA ILE A 30 0.74 -8.19 -2.43
C ILE A 30 -0.44 -7.21 -2.41
N GLY A 31 -1.53 -7.55 -1.71
CA GLY A 31 -2.68 -6.67 -1.49
C GLY A 31 -2.30 -5.34 -0.82
N ALA A 32 -1.33 -5.37 0.10
CA ALA A 32 -0.81 -4.14 0.71
C ALA A 32 -0.15 -3.21 -0.32
N PHE A 33 0.57 -3.74 -1.32
CA PHE A 33 1.13 -2.95 -2.42
C PHE A 33 0.04 -2.38 -3.34
N ILE A 34 -0.96 -3.20 -3.69
CA ILE A 34 -2.13 -2.76 -4.47
C ILE A 34 -2.77 -1.55 -3.80
N GLU A 35 -3.04 -1.66 -2.50
CA GLU A 35 -3.68 -0.60 -1.73
C GLU A 35 -2.80 0.63 -1.58
N PHE A 36 -1.49 0.45 -1.41
CA PHE A 36 -0.55 1.56 -1.39
C PHE A 36 -0.61 2.35 -2.70
N PHE A 37 -0.50 1.69 -3.86
CA PHE A 37 -0.58 2.37 -5.15
C PHE A 37 -1.94 3.04 -5.38
N ARG A 38 -3.04 2.39 -5.00
CA ARG A 38 -4.39 2.94 -5.10
C ARG A 38 -4.55 4.21 -4.27
N VAL A 39 -4.11 4.20 -3.01
CA VAL A 39 -4.22 5.36 -2.11
C VAL A 39 -3.38 6.53 -2.60
N ILE A 40 -2.15 6.30 -3.07
CA ILE A 40 -1.32 7.39 -3.62
C ILE A 40 -1.95 7.93 -4.92
N THR A 41 -2.49 7.06 -5.78
CA THR A 41 -3.20 7.48 -7.00
C THR A 41 -4.39 8.38 -6.66
N ASN A 42 -5.18 8.01 -5.64
CA ASN A 42 -6.31 8.80 -5.18
C ASN A 42 -5.87 10.16 -4.60
N LEU A 43 -4.74 10.21 -3.90
CA LEU A 43 -4.19 11.47 -3.39
C LEU A 43 -3.78 12.39 -4.55
N VAL A 44 -3.09 11.84 -5.55
CA VAL A 44 -2.70 12.58 -6.76
C VAL A 44 -3.93 13.02 -7.56
N TYR A 45 -4.96 12.19 -7.65
CA TYR A 45 -6.24 12.49 -8.32
C TYR A 45 -6.92 13.75 -7.77
N LEU A 46 -6.75 14.10 -6.48
CA LEU A 46 -7.29 15.33 -5.90
C LEU A 46 -6.82 16.60 -6.61
N VAL A 47 -5.62 16.58 -7.23
CA VAL A 47 -5.10 17.70 -8.03
C VAL A 47 -6.02 17.98 -9.23
N SER A 48 -6.57 16.94 -9.86
CA SER A 48 -7.50 17.12 -10.98
C SER A 48 -8.82 17.77 -10.53
N GLN A 49 -9.25 17.49 -9.29
CA GLN A 49 -10.48 18.04 -8.73
C GLN A 49 -10.29 19.51 -8.34
N SER A 50 -9.18 19.87 -7.71
CA SER A 50 -8.87 21.25 -7.36
C SER A 50 -8.78 22.16 -8.59
N GLU A 51 -8.29 21.61 -9.70
CA GLU A 51 -8.16 22.32 -10.99
C GLU A 51 -9.39 22.16 -11.91
N VAL A 52 -10.41 21.43 -11.48
CA VAL A 52 -11.63 21.13 -12.27
C VAL A 52 -11.33 20.49 -13.65
N LYS A 53 -10.20 19.78 -13.76
CA LYS A 53 -9.69 19.15 -14.99
C LYS A 53 -9.74 17.62 -14.92
N THR A 54 -10.92 17.08 -14.61
CA THR A 54 -11.14 15.64 -14.39
C THR A 54 -10.89 14.77 -15.62
N LYS A 55 -11.02 15.31 -16.84
CA LYS A 55 -10.75 14.55 -18.10
C LYS A 55 -9.33 13.97 -18.16
N SER A 56 -8.36 14.62 -17.51
CA SER A 56 -6.96 14.17 -17.46
C SER A 56 -6.74 12.85 -16.70
N THR A 57 -7.77 12.37 -15.98
CA THR A 57 -7.74 11.16 -15.15
C THR A 57 -8.24 9.91 -15.88
N ILE A 58 -9.00 10.09 -16.97
CA ILE A 58 -9.56 8.99 -17.76
C ILE A 58 -8.44 8.11 -18.35
N MET A 59 -7.43 8.73 -18.95
CA MET A 59 -6.34 8.02 -19.61
C MET A 59 -5.49 7.14 -18.64
N PRO A 60 -5.07 7.62 -17.46
CA PRO A 60 -4.41 6.78 -16.46
C PRO A 60 -5.20 5.51 -16.10
N TYR A 61 -6.51 5.65 -15.80
CA TYR A 61 -7.35 4.51 -15.43
C TYR A 61 -7.60 3.56 -16.60
N LEU A 62 -7.79 4.10 -17.82
CA LEU A 62 -7.99 3.29 -19.01
C LEU A 62 -6.76 2.43 -19.31
N ILE A 63 -5.55 3.02 -19.24
CA ILE A 63 -4.31 2.26 -19.46
C ILE A 63 -4.10 1.21 -18.37
N GLY A 64 -4.34 1.57 -17.10
CA GLY A 64 -4.29 0.62 -16.00
C GLY A 64 -5.23 -0.57 -16.22
N PHE A 65 -6.48 -0.30 -16.59
CA PHE A 65 -7.48 -1.31 -16.91
C PHE A 65 -7.03 -2.21 -18.07
N MET A 66 -6.53 -1.65 -19.16
CA MET A 66 -6.03 -2.44 -20.29
C MET A 66 -4.84 -3.31 -19.88
N MET A 67 -3.91 -2.80 -19.07
CA MET A 67 -2.79 -3.58 -18.55
C MET A 67 -3.27 -4.77 -17.70
N MET A 68 -4.30 -4.57 -16.88
CA MET A 68 -4.91 -5.64 -16.09
C MET A 68 -5.54 -6.71 -16.99
N VAL A 69 -6.37 -6.31 -17.95
CA VAL A 69 -7.04 -7.24 -18.88
C VAL A 69 -6.00 -8.03 -19.68
N ILE A 70 -5.05 -7.35 -20.31
CA ILE A 70 -3.99 -8.00 -21.08
C ILE A 70 -3.20 -8.97 -20.20
N GLY A 71 -2.81 -8.55 -18.99
CA GLY A 71 -2.05 -9.40 -18.08
C GLY A 71 -2.81 -10.67 -17.68
N LEU A 72 -4.09 -10.55 -17.33
CA LEU A 72 -4.91 -11.69 -16.91
C LEU A 72 -5.23 -12.66 -18.05
N TYR A 73 -5.38 -12.17 -19.29
CA TYR A 73 -5.63 -13.02 -20.46
C TYR A 73 -4.36 -13.64 -21.05
N SER A 74 -3.20 -13.01 -20.86
CA SER A 74 -1.94 -13.47 -21.47
C SER A 74 -1.19 -14.51 -20.64
N ILE A 75 -1.50 -14.64 -19.35
CA ILE A 75 -0.78 -15.50 -18.42
C ILE A 75 -1.72 -16.58 -17.89
N ASP A 76 -1.32 -17.86 -18.01
CA ASP A 76 -2.05 -18.96 -17.38
C ASP A 76 -1.82 -18.93 -15.86
N VAL A 77 -2.82 -18.40 -15.15
CA VAL A 77 -2.80 -18.27 -13.68
C VAL A 77 -3.23 -19.55 -12.96
N SER A 78 -3.67 -20.59 -13.68
CA SER A 78 -4.24 -21.81 -13.09
C SER A 78 -3.23 -22.56 -12.20
N ARG A 79 -1.94 -22.51 -12.58
CA ARG A 79 -0.86 -23.17 -11.82
C ARG A 79 -0.38 -22.35 -10.62
N SER A 80 -0.55 -21.03 -10.67
CA SER A 80 0.05 -20.09 -9.73
C SER A 80 -0.91 -18.91 -9.47
N PRO A 81 -1.94 -19.10 -8.61
CA PRO A 81 -2.96 -18.09 -8.37
C PRO A 81 -2.44 -16.78 -7.77
N TRP A 82 -1.26 -16.79 -7.14
CA TRP A 82 -0.58 -15.60 -6.63
C TRP A 82 -0.13 -14.63 -7.75
N ILE A 83 -0.12 -15.05 -9.01
CA ILE A 83 0.19 -14.16 -10.15
C ILE A 83 -0.94 -13.14 -10.37
N VAL A 84 -2.19 -13.48 -10.06
CA VAL A 84 -3.36 -12.58 -10.20
C VAL A 84 -3.14 -11.25 -9.46
N PRO A 85 -2.88 -11.23 -8.13
CA PRO A 85 -2.63 -9.97 -7.43
C PRO A 85 -1.34 -9.27 -7.87
N VAL A 86 -0.35 -9.98 -8.43
CA VAL A 86 0.85 -9.33 -9.00
C VAL A 86 0.49 -8.52 -10.25
N ILE A 87 -0.32 -9.10 -11.15
CA ILE A 87 -0.83 -8.38 -12.34
C ILE A 87 -1.62 -7.14 -11.91
N LEU A 88 -2.47 -7.27 -10.88
CA LEU A 88 -3.20 -6.14 -10.32
C LEU A 88 -2.27 -5.07 -9.74
N ALA A 89 -1.25 -5.46 -8.97
CA ALA A 89 -0.27 -4.53 -8.42
C ALA A 89 0.47 -3.75 -9.52
N LEU A 90 0.86 -4.42 -10.61
CA LEU A 90 1.47 -3.78 -11.78
C LEU A 90 0.49 -2.82 -12.49
N SER A 91 -0.77 -3.22 -12.66
CA SER A 91 -1.81 -2.35 -13.20
C SER A 91 -1.99 -1.07 -12.37
N TYR A 92 -2.05 -1.18 -11.04
CA TYR A 92 -2.15 0.01 -10.19
C TYR A 92 -0.88 0.85 -10.18
N LEU A 93 0.29 0.22 -10.27
CA LEU A 93 1.55 0.96 -10.42
C LEU A 93 1.57 1.76 -11.73
N THR A 94 1.17 1.16 -12.85
CA THR A 94 1.09 1.88 -14.14
C THR A 94 0.08 3.02 -14.09
N THR A 95 -1.08 2.79 -13.49
CA THR A 95 -2.10 3.83 -13.26
C THR A 95 -1.50 5.00 -12.48
N LEU A 96 -0.81 4.71 -11.37
CA LEU A 96 -0.16 5.70 -10.53
C LEU A 96 0.88 6.51 -11.32
N SER A 97 1.76 5.85 -12.07
CA SER A 97 2.82 6.50 -12.83
C SER A 97 2.26 7.49 -13.87
N ILE A 98 1.23 7.08 -14.61
CA ILE A 98 0.60 7.91 -15.65
C ILE A 98 -0.21 9.04 -15.00
N MET A 99 -0.95 8.74 -13.92
CA MET A 99 -1.71 9.74 -13.16
C MET A 99 -0.77 10.83 -12.64
N PHE A 100 0.35 10.43 -12.04
CA PHE A 100 1.37 11.35 -11.54
C PHE A 100 1.91 12.27 -12.63
N TYR A 101 2.29 11.69 -13.78
CA TYR A 101 2.79 12.46 -14.91
C TYR A 101 1.75 13.46 -15.43
N ASN A 102 0.49 13.08 -15.52
CA ASN A 102 -0.58 13.97 -15.96
C ASN A 102 -0.83 15.10 -14.95
N MET A 103 -0.90 14.80 -13.65
CA MET A 103 -1.16 15.81 -12.63
C MET A 103 -0.02 16.80 -12.45
N LYS A 104 1.24 16.37 -12.65
CA LYS A 104 2.40 17.26 -12.62
C LYS A 104 2.33 18.36 -13.70
N LYS A 105 1.60 18.13 -14.80
CA LYS A 105 1.34 19.15 -15.83
C LYS A 105 0.29 20.17 -15.40
N LEU A 106 -0.62 19.80 -14.50
CA LEU A 106 -1.69 20.68 -14.03
C LEU A 106 -1.21 21.57 -12.88
N LEU A 107 -0.48 20.99 -11.94
CA LEU A 107 0.03 21.67 -10.75
C LEU A 107 1.49 21.28 -10.53
N SER A 108 2.33 22.25 -10.14
CA SER A 108 3.72 21.99 -9.80
C SER A 108 3.82 21.30 -8.43
N ILE A 109 3.62 19.98 -8.42
CA ILE A 109 3.69 19.19 -7.19
C ILE A 109 5.14 19.13 -6.70
N ARG A 110 5.43 19.76 -5.57
CA ARG A 110 6.70 19.62 -4.85
C ARG A 110 6.58 18.45 -3.87
N PHE A 111 7.26 17.35 -4.16
CA PHE A 111 7.30 16.21 -3.25
C PHE A 111 8.36 16.40 -2.16
N GLU A 112 7.91 16.50 -0.91
CA GLU A 112 8.79 16.38 0.25
C GLU A 112 9.06 14.89 0.52
N PHE A 113 10.13 14.35 -0.06
CA PHE A 113 10.49 12.93 0.11
C PHE A 113 11.03 12.58 1.50
N LEU A 114 11.48 13.57 2.27
CA LEU A 114 12.14 13.36 3.56
C LEU A 114 11.21 12.68 4.58
N ASN A 115 9.99 13.19 4.77
CA ASN A 115 9.07 12.68 5.78
C ASN A 115 8.61 11.24 5.50
N PRO A 116 8.17 10.89 4.26
CA PRO A 116 7.88 9.50 3.91
C PRO A 116 9.10 8.58 4.03
N ALA A 117 10.30 9.05 3.67
CA ALA A 117 11.52 8.25 3.79
C ALA A 117 11.84 7.94 5.25
N ILE A 118 11.81 8.93 6.16
CA ILE A 118 12.02 8.71 7.59
C ILE A 118 10.93 7.78 8.16
N ALA A 119 9.66 7.99 7.80
CA ALA A 119 8.58 7.11 8.25
C ALA A 119 8.76 5.66 7.76
N SER A 120 9.25 5.47 6.53
CA SER A 120 9.58 4.13 6.01
C SER A 120 10.74 3.50 6.77
N LEU A 121 11.81 4.27 7.04
CA LEU A 121 12.98 3.81 7.78
C LEU A 121 12.61 3.39 9.21
N LEU A 122 11.81 4.19 9.91
CA LEU A 122 11.34 3.89 11.28
C LEU A 122 10.42 2.67 11.34
N THR A 123 9.80 2.27 10.24
CA THR A 123 8.95 1.06 10.21
C THR A 123 9.69 -0.20 9.78
N LEU A 124 10.93 -0.10 9.28
CA LEU A 124 11.75 -1.26 8.91
C LEU A 124 12.02 -2.24 10.07
N PRO A 125 12.21 -1.83 11.34
CA PRO A 125 12.40 -2.77 12.44
C PRO A 125 11.26 -3.79 12.59
N LEU A 126 10.05 -3.49 12.11
CA LEU A 126 8.95 -4.45 12.09
C LEU A 126 9.26 -5.66 11.19
N LEU A 127 10.08 -5.51 10.15
CA LEU A 127 10.46 -6.62 9.27
C LEU A 127 11.34 -7.66 9.98
N VAL A 128 11.94 -7.33 11.13
CA VAL A 128 12.65 -8.30 11.98
C VAL A 128 11.72 -9.44 12.41
N MET A 129 10.40 -9.19 12.50
CA MET A 129 9.41 -10.23 12.79
C MET A 129 9.40 -11.37 11.75
N HIS A 130 9.84 -11.11 10.52
CA HIS A 130 9.98 -12.13 9.50
C HIS A 130 11.22 -13.02 9.73
N LEU A 131 12.28 -12.48 10.34
CA LEU A 131 13.50 -13.22 10.66
C LEU A 131 13.34 -14.12 11.88
N LEU A 132 12.51 -13.72 12.85
CA LEU A 132 12.36 -14.42 14.12
C LEU A 132 11.71 -15.81 14.02
N SER A 133 11.16 -16.19 12.86
CA SER A 133 10.60 -17.54 12.58
C SER A 133 9.70 -18.10 13.70
N ILE A 134 9.00 -17.23 14.43
CA ILE A 134 8.12 -17.63 15.53
C ILE A 134 6.86 -18.23 14.91
N THR A 135 6.47 -19.42 15.35
CA THR A 135 5.26 -20.08 14.86
C THR A 135 4.02 -19.23 15.19
N PRO A 136 3.18 -18.91 14.20
CA PRO A 136 1.99 -18.10 14.40
C PRO A 136 0.89 -18.91 15.11
N THR A 137 0.91 -18.89 16.45
CA THR A 137 -0.22 -19.32 17.28
C THR A 137 -1.25 -18.19 17.36
N LEU A 138 -2.50 -18.48 17.70
CA LEU A 138 -3.54 -17.44 17.83
C LEU A 138 -3.14 -16.35 18.84
N PHE A 139 -2.61 -16.75 19.99
CA PHE A 139 -2.16 -15.83 21.03
C PHE A 139 -0.99 -14.96 20.56
N ASN A 140 0.06 -15.55 19.98
CA ASN A 140 1.22 -14.80 19.47
C ASN A 140 0.81 -13.86 18.34
N SER A 141 -0.09 -14.31 17.46
CA SER A 141 -0.55 -13.50 16.33
C SER A 141 -1.33 -12.29 16.79
N PHE A 142 -2.19 -12.45 17.80
CA PHE A 142 -2.90 -11.34 18.43
C PHE A 142 -1.93 -10.36 19.09
N LEU A 143 -1.01 -10.88 19.90
CA LEU A 143 -0.03 -10.06 20.63
C LEU A 143 0.87 -9.26 19.69
N PHE A 144 1.45 -9.89 18.67
CA PHE A 144 2.32 -9.19 17.70
C PHE A 144 1.57 -8.20 16.84
N SER A 145 0.33 -8.50 16.44
CA SER A 145 -0.52 -7.55 15.71
C SER A 145 -0.83 -6.31 16.57
N LEU A 146 -1.14 -6.51 17.85
CA LEU A 146 -1.43 -5.41 18.78
C LEU A 146 -0.17 -4.57 19.04
N LEU A 147 0.95 -5.20 19.38
CA LEU A 147 2.22 -4.50 19.64
C LEU A 147 2.73 -3.76 18.40
N GLY A 148 2.72 -4.42 17.23
CA GLY A 148 3.11 -3.79 15.97
C GLY A 148 2.19 -2.65 15.57
N GLY A 149 0.87 -2.78 15.84
CA GLY A 149 -0.11 -1.74 15.57
C GLY A 149 0.11 -0.53 16.46
N PHE A 150 0.33 -0.75 17.76
CA PHE A 150 0.67 0.31 18.70
C PHE A 150 1.98 1.02 18.33
N TYR A 151 3.01 0.26 17.94
CA TYR A 151 4.27 0.82 17.45
C TYR A 151 4.09 1.70 16.21
N LEU A 152 3.28 1.24 15.24
CA LEU A 152 2.96 2.02 14.04
C LEU A 152 2.23 3.32 14.39
N LEU A 153 1.29 3.30 15.35
CA LEU A 153 0.60 4.51 15.81
C LEU A 153 1.56 5.49 16.48
N LEU A 154 2.49 5.00 17.32
CA LEU A 154 3.52 5.83 17.95
C LEU A 154 4.42 6.52 16.92
N ILE A 155 4.78 5.83 15.85
CA ILE A 155 5.57 6.44 14.75
C ILE A 155 4.76 7.49 14.02
N GLN A 156 3.48 7.26 13.74
CA GLN A 156 2.65 8.19 12.96
C GLN A 156 2.29 9.47 13.72
N TYR A 157 2.12 9.36 15.04
CA TYR A 157 1.72 10.47 15.91
C TYR A 157 2.59 11.75 15.78
N PRO A 158 3.93 11.73 15.84
CA PRO A 158 4.75 12.94 15.72
C PRO A 158 4.61 13.63 14.35
N PHE A 159 4.46 12.88 13.26
CA PHE A 159 4.24 13.44 11.92
C PHE A 159 2.87 14.13 11.84
N LEU A 160 1.83 13.51 12.38
CA LEU A 160 0.49 14.09 12.48
C LEU A 160 0.48 15.36 13.33
N LYS A 161 1.07 15.31 14.53
CA LYS A 161 1.15 16.46 15.45
C LYS A 161 1.87 17.65 14.82
N THR A 162 2.98 17.40 14.12
CA THR A 162 3.75 18.45 13.42
C THR A 162 2.92 19.08 12.31
N LYS A 163 2.15 18.27 11.57
CA LYS A 163 1.27 18.76 10.49
C LYS A 163 0.10 19.59 11.03
N ILE A 164 -0.56 19.13 12.10
CA ILE A 164 -1.65 19.86 12.75
C ILE A 164 -1.17 21.23 13.26
N LYS A 165 -0.01 21.27 13.93
CA LYS A 165 0.55 22.53 14.44
C LYS A 165 0.89 23.53 13.33
N LYS A 166 1.37 23.06 12.17
CA LYS A 166 1.61 23.91 11.00
C LYS A 166 0.31 24.47 10.43
N MET A 167 -0.76 23.68 10.39
CA MET A 167 -2.07 24.11 9.88
C MET A 167 -2.78 25.10 10.82
N SER A 168 -2.61 24.97 12.14
CA SER A 168 -3.20 25.91 13.11
C SER A 168 -2.47 27.26 13.21
N ALA A 169 -1.30 27.38 12.57
CA ALA A 169 -0.48 28.60 12.59
C ALA A 169 -0.64 29.46 11.32
N VAL A 170 -1.48 29.01 10.38
CA VAL A 170 -1.88 29.71 9.15
C VAL A 170 -3.33 30.14 9.30
#